data_AF-A0A8H6J066-F1
#
_entry.id   AF-A0A8H6J066-F1
#
_cell.length_a   1.000
_cell.length_b   1.000
_cell.length_c   1.000
_cell.angle_alpha   90.00
_cell.angle_beta   90.00
_cell.angle_gamma   90.00
#
_symmetry.space_group_name_H-M   'P 1'
#
loop_
_entity.id
_entity.type
_entity.pdbx_description
1 polymer ?
#
loop_
_entity_poly.entity_id
_entity_poly.type
_entity_poly.pdbx_seq_one_letter_code
_entity_poly.pdbx_strand_id
1 'polypeptide(L)'
;MLNTLANHGFLPHNGRGITLEMVQKAMMGGASIAEDISTAAFQPALETNPLPNADFIDLDMLHVHNVIEHDGSLSRRDEYFDPTNPFD
;
A
#
# COMPACT_ATOMS: atom_id res chain seq x y z
N MET A 1 -6.22 -0.35 3.88
CA MET A 1 -6.36 -1.74 4.36
C MET A 1 -5.03 -2.43 4.62
N LEU A 2 -3.96 -2.18 3.84
CA LEU A 2 -2.65 -2.80 4.08
C LEU A 2 -2.13 -2.60 5.52
N ASN A 3 -2.38 -1.44 6.13
CA ASN A 3 -2.09 -1.19 7.55
C ASN A 3 -2.73 -2.24 8.48
N THR A 4 -3.98 -2.63 8.23
CA THR A 4 -4.67 -3.68 8.99
C THR A 4 -3.98 -5.03 8.81
N LEU A 5 -3.62 -5.38 7.58
CA LEU A 5 -2.93 -6.64 7.29
C LEU A 5 -1.55 -6.72 7.97
N ALA A 6 -0.81 -5.60 8.02
CA ALA A 6 0.45 -5.52 8.77
C ALA A 6 0.23 -5.63 10.29
N ASN A 7 -0.76 -4.91 10.84
CA ASN A 7 -1.10 -4.96 12.27
C ASN A 7 -1.57 -6.34 12.76
N HIS A 8 -2.10 -7.17 11.85
CA HIS A 8 -2.56 -8.52 12.16
C HIS A 8 -1.57 -9.61 11.72
N GLY A 9 -0.37 -9.24 11.28
CA GLY A 9 0.71 -10.18 10.94
C GLY A 9 0.50 -10.95 9.63
N PHE A 10 -0.44 -10.54 8.78
CA PHE A 10 -0.55 -11.06 7.40
C PHE A 10 0.55 -10.47 6.51
N LEU A 11 0.96 -9.24 6.79
CA LEU A 11 2.14 -8.58 6.23
C LEU A 11 3.18 -8.36 7.34
N PRO A 12 4.46 -8.08 7.01
CA PRO A 12 5.47 -7.69 7.99
C PRO A 12 4.95 -6.56 8.89
N HIS A 13 5.04 -6.78 10.20
CA HIS A 13 4.44 -5.87 11.18
C HIS A 13 5.09 -4.48 11.20
N ASN A 14 6.30 -4.36 10.65
CA ASN A 14 7.01 -3.10 10.46
C ASN A 14 6.62 -2.35 9.18
N GLY A 15 5.79 -2.96 8.31
CA GLY A 15 5.36 -2.37 7.05
C GLY A 15 6.47 -2.22 6.00
N ARG A 16 7.52 -3.04 6.05
CA ARG A 16 8.71 -2.92 5.18
C ARG A 16 8.94 -4.16 4.32
N GLY A 17 9.54 -3.96 3.14
CA GLY A 17 9.99 -5.05 2.26
C GLY A 17 8.85 -5.91 1.74
N ILE A 18 7.71 -5.30 1.42
CA ILE A 18 6.49 -6.00 1.01
C ILE A 18 6.53 -6.29 -0.50
N THR A 19 6.54 -7.56 -0.88
CA THR A 19 6.52 -8.01 -2.29
C THR A 19 5.10 -8.33 -2.77
N LEU A 20 4.93 -8.48 -4.09
CA LEU A 20 3.63 -8.86 -4.69
C LEU A 20 3.10 -10.18 -4.11
N GLU A 21 3.94 -11.20 -3.98
CA GLU A 21 3.54 -12.51 -3.43
C GLU A 21 2.99 -12.36 -2.00
N MET A 22 3.64 -11.53 -1.18
CA MET A 22 3.21 -11.26 0.18
C MET A 22 1.85 -10.57 0.20
N VAL A 23 1.62 -9.60 -0.69
CA VAL A 23 0.33 -8.93 -0.83
C VAL A 23 -0.75 -9.91 -1.28
N GLN A 24 -0.53 -10.69 -2.34
CA GLN A 24 -1.49 -11.69 -2.82
C GLN A 24 -1.92 -12.66 -1.72
N LYS A 25 -0.94 -13.21 -0.98
CA LYS A 25 -1.19 -14.12 0.14
C LYS A 25 -1.93 -13.44 1.29
N ALA A 26 -1.54 -12.22 1.66
CA ALA A 26 -2.17 -11.46 2.73
C ALA A 26 -3.62 -11.04 2.40
N MET A 27 -3.85 -10.63 1.16
CA MET A 27 -5.16 -10.20 0.65
C MET A 27 -6.13 -11.38 0.55
N MET A 28 -5.67 -12.52 0.05
CA MET A 28 -6.47 -13.75 0.02
C MET A 28 -6.75 -14.24 1.45
N GLY A 29 -5.72 -14.38 2.29
CA GLY A 29 -5.86 -14.96 3.62
C GLY A 29 -6.55 -14.07 4.65
N GLY A 30 -6.43 -12.75 4.52
CA GLY A 30 -6.97 -11.78 5.48
C GLY A 30 -8.28 -11.11 5.04
N ALA A 31 -8.58 -11.09 3.73
CA ALA A 31 -9.72 -10.37 3.19
C ALA A 31 -10.47 -11.11 2.06
N SER A 32 -10.08 -12.34 1.70
CA SER A 32 -10.67 -13.11 0.59
C SER A 32 -10.68 -12.38 -0.75
N ILE A 33 -9.67 -11.55 -1.00
CA ILE A 33 -9.50 -10.81 -2.26
C ILE A 33 -8.61 -11.62 -3.20
N ALA A 34 -9.04 -11.72 -4.45
CA ALA A 34 -8.34 -12.48 -5.49
C ALA A 34 -6.99 -11.85 -5.88
N GLU A 35 -6.11 -12.69 -6.43
CA GLU A 35 -4.73 -12.32 -6.77
C GLU A 35 -4.65 -11.31 -7.92
N ASP A 36 -5.61 -11.31 -8.83
CA ASP A 36 -5.68 -10.39 -9.98
C ASP A 36 -5.90 -8.94 -9.52
N ILE A 37 -6.82 -8.71 -8.58
CA ILE A 37 -7.05 -7.40 -7.96
C ILE A 37 -5.81 -6.95 -7.20
N SER A 38 -5.19 -7.87 -6.46
CA SER A 38 -3.97 -7.59 -5.70
C SER A 38 -2.82 -7.18 -6.63
N THR A 39 -2.67 -7.87 -7.76
CA THR A 39 -1.67 -7.56 -8.80
C THR A 39 -1.93 -6.19 -9.42
N ALA A 40 -3.18 -5.92 -9.82
CA ALA A 40 -3.56 -4.68 -10.46
C ALA A 40 -3.30 -3.45 -9.56
N ALA A 41 -3.50 -3.59 -8.24
CA ALA A 41 -3.22 -2.52 -7.28
C ALA A 41 -1.73 -2.40 -6.93
N PHE A 42 -0.99 -3.51 -6.89
CA PHE A 42 0.43 -3.50 -6.51
C PHE A 42 1.35 -3.00 -7.63
N GLN A 43 1.03 -3.30 -8.89
CA GLN A 43 1.87 -2.89 -10.02
C GLN A 43 2.16 -1.37 -10.06
N PRO A 44 1.15 -0.47 -9.97
CA PRO A 44 1.42 0.98 -9.89
C PRO A 44 2.09 1.39 -8.58
N ALA A 45 1.94 0.63 -7.48
CA ALA A 45 2.57 0.96 -6.21
C ALA A 45 4.10 0.88 -6.28
N LEU A 46 4.66 0.09 -7.19
CA LEU A 46 6.11 0.02 -7.40
C LEU A 46 6.69 1.35 -7.89
N GLU A 47 5.89 2.20 -8.55
CA GLU A 47 6.32 3.53 -9.00
C GLU A 47 6.59 4.49 -7.82
N THR A 48 6.05 4.19 -6.63
CA THR A 48 6.30 4.99 -5.44
C THR A 48 7.60 4.63 -4.72
N ASN A 49 8.25 3.53 -5.12
CA ASN A 49 9.53 3.14 -4.56
C ASN A 49 10.66 4.01 -5.17
N PRO A 50 11.47 4.70 -4.36
CA PRO A 50 12.57 5.53 -4.87
C PRO A 50 13.73 4.72 -5.48
N LEU A 51 13.79 3.41 -5.23
CA LEU A 51 14.83 2.55 -5.78
C LEU A 51 14.50 2.13 -7.23
N PRO A 52 15.45 2.26 -8.17
CA PRO A 52 15.21 1.88 -9.56
C PRO A 52 15.03 0.35 -9.67
N ASN A 53 14.01 -0.06 -10.44
CA ASN A 53 13.65 -1.46 -10.69
C ASN A 53 13.32 -2.27 -9.42
N ALA A 54 12.78 -1.61 -8.38
CA ALA A 54 12.34 -2.30 -7.18
C ALA A 54 11.16 -3.24 -7.47
N ASP A 55 11.11 -4.34 -6.72
CA ASP A 55 10.06 -5.37 -6.74
C ASP A 55 9.29 -5.45 -5.40
N PHE A 56 9.51 -4.47 -4.53
CA PHE A 56 8.88 -4.36 -3.22
C PHE A 56 8.42 -2.92 -2.93
N ILE A 57 7.60 -2.75 -1.90
CA ILE A 57 7.23 -1.47 -1.33
C ILE A 57 7.41 -1.48 0.19
N ASP A 58 7.57 -0.29 0.76
CA ASP A 58 7.25 -0.04 2.16
C ASP A 58 5.92 0.72 2.24
N LEU A 59 5.14 0.53 3.31
CA LEU A 59 3.80 1.11 3.41
C LEU A 59 3.79 2.65 3.37
N ASP A 60 4.84 3.29 3.89
CA ASP A 60 4.99 4.75 3.87
C ASP A 60 5.41 5.31 2.51
N MET A 61 5.91 4.47 1.59
CA MET A 61 6.14 4.87 0.20
C MET A 61 4.82 5.13 -0.53
N LEU A 62 3.69 4.59 -0.07
CA LEU A 62 2.38 4.76 -0.73
C LEU A 62 1.80 6.17 -0.57
N HIS A 63 2.48 7.08 0.13
CA HIS A 63 2.03 8.45 0.32
C HIS A 63 2.39 9.38 -0.86
N VAL A 64 3.08 8.86 -1.89
CA VAL A 64 3.40 9.64 -3.10
C VAL A 64 2.12 10.01 -3.83
N HIS A 65 1.84 11.30 -3.87
CA HIS A 65 0.64 11.86 -4.49
C HIS A 65 0.59 11.65 -6.01
N ASN A 66 -0.61 11.43 -6.54
CA ASN A 66 -0.92 11.19 -7.95
C ASN A 66 -0.34 9.90 -8.56
N VAL A 67 -0.02 8.90 -7.73
CA VAL A 67 0.26 7.53 -8.21
C VAL A 67 -0.92 6.61 -7.87
N ILE A 68 -1.16 6.40 -6.58
CA ILE A 68 -2.37 5.74 -6.05
C ILE A 68 -3.03 6.63 -5.01
N GLU A 69 -2.23 7.32 -4.19
CA GLU A 69 -2.70 8.38 -3.30
C GLU A 69 -3.27 9.54 -4.14
N HIS A 70 -4.40 10.10 -3.70
CA HIS A 70 -5.22 11.03 -4.46
C HIS A 70 -6.08 11.91 -3.53
N ASP A 71 -6.51 13.05 -4.06
CA ASP A 71 -7.47 13.95 -3.40
C ASP A 71 -8.87 13.32 -3.27
N GLY A 72 -9.66 13.83 -2.32
CA GLY A 72 -11.02 13.36 -2.07
C GLY A 72 -11.06 12.03 -1.32
N SER A 73 -10.00 11.71 -0.58
CA SER A 73 -9.91 10.52 0.25
C SER A 73 -11.00 10.50 1.34
N LEU A 74 -11.56 9.31 1.60
CA LEU A 74 -12.70 9.15 2.55
C LEU A 74 -12.35 9.38 4.03
N SER A 75 -11.07 9.41 4.38
CA SER A 75 -10.59 9.40 5.78
C SER A 75 -9.17 9.94 5.95
N ARG A 76 -8.69 10.67 4.94
CA ARG A 76 -7.40 11.36 4.94
C ARG A 76 -7.58 12.68 4.23
N ARG A 77 -6.76 13.65 4.62
CA ARG A 77 -6.73 14.96 3.99
C ARG A 77 -5.97 14.91 2.68
N ASP A 78 -6.38 15.76 1.75
CA ASP A 78 -5.67 16.00 0.49
C ASP A 78 -4.24 16.47 0.77
N GLU A 79 -3.28 16.09 -0.09
CA GLU A 79 -1.85 16.37 0.07
C GLU A 79 -1.59 17.86 0.31
N TYR A 80 -2.35 18.73 -0.36
CA TYR A 80 -2.27 20.19 -0.22
C TYR A 80 -2.41 20.65 1.24
N PHE A 81 -3.22 19.96 2.05
CA PHE A 81 -3.44 20.29 3.46
C PHE A 81 -2.52 19.51 4.41
N ASP A 82 -2.25 18.23 4.12
CA ASP A 82 -1.40 17.37 4.94
C ASP A 82 -0.77 16.22 4.13
N PRO A 83 0.54 16.24 3.86
CA PRO A 83 1.22 15.18 3.09
C PRO A 83 1.58 13.94 3.94
N THR A 84 1.28 13.92 5.24
CA THR A 84 1.72 12.84 6.14
C THR A 84 0.79 11.62 6.14
N ASN A 85 -0.37 11.72 5.47
CA ASN A 85 -1.39 10.66 5.29
C ASN A 85 -1.90 9.98 6.60
N PRO A 86 -2.12 10.71 7.71
CA PRO A 86 -2.73 10.16 8.91
C PRO A 86 -4.24 9.96 8.70
N PHE A 87 -4.87 9.21 9.59
CA PHE A 87 -6.34 9.14 9.63
C PHE A 87 -6.92 10.47 10.14
N ASP A 88 -7.91 11.04 9.44
CA ASP A 88 -8.69 12.23 9.83
C ASP A 88 -10.07 11.84 10.40
#